data_AF-A0A835THM8-F1
#
_entry.id   AF-A0A835THM8-F1
#
_cell.length_a   1.000
_cell.length_b   1.000
_cell.length_c   1.000
_cell.angle_alpha   90.00
_cell.angle_beta   90.00
_cell.angle_gamma   90.00
#
_symmetry.space_group_name_H-M   'P 1'
#
loop_
_entity.id
_entity.type
_entity.pdbx_description
1 polymer ?
#
loop_
_entity_poly.entity_id
_entity_poly.type
_entity_poly.pdbx_seq_one_letter_code
_entity_poly.pdbx_strand_id
1 'polypeptide(L)'
;MAATEEDNGEFYLRYYVGHRGKFGHEFLEFEFRPDGKLRYANNSNYKNDTMIRKEVFLTPSVQKECRRIITESEIMKEDDNNWPEPNRVGRQELEIVMGNEHISFTTSKIGSLVDVHSSQDPEGLRIFYYLVQFYRKLSKVLSMLGLMNISWAGMLVREISCTPHHRVPEEKKRIQLLFKVLKYCMCCFIPPIFHPTVSNILSKPTMAAIGTTKGT
;
A
#
# COMPACT_ATOMS: atom_id res chain seq x y z
N MET A 1 1.32 24.54 -22.30
CA MET A 1 1.53 23.34 -21.48
C MET A 1 0.17 22.95 -20.92
N ALA A 2 -0.44 21.88 -21.42
CA ALA A 2 -1.69 21.37 -20.87
C ALA A 2 -1.33 20.48 -19.68
N ALA A 3 -1.56 20.95 -18.46
CA ALA A 3 -1.72 20.04 -17.34
C ALA A 3 -3.00 19.24 -17.65
N THR A 4 -2.86 17.95 -17.92
CA THR A 4 -4.01 17.07 -18.16
C THR A 4 -4.85 17.04 -16.89
N GLU A 5 -6.16 17.21 -17.02
CA GLU A 5 -7.13 17.29 -15.90
C GLU A 5 -7.14 16.04 -14.99
N GLU A 6 -6.45 14.97 -15.37
CA GLU A 6 -6.29 13.75 -14.59
C GLU A 6 -5.50 13.91 -13.26
N ASP A 7 -4.67 14.95 -13.10
CA ASP A 7 -3.81 15.08 -11.90
C ASP A 7 -4.50 15.78 -10.71
N ASN A 8 -5.75 16.25 -10.88
CA ASN A 8 -6.45 17.10 -9.89
C ASN A 8 -7.76 16.51 -9.36
N GLY A 9 -8.05 15.24 -9.64
CA GLY A 9 -9.22 14.56 -9.09
C GLY A 9 -9.13 14.39 -7.57
N GLU A 10 -10.25 14.57 -6.87
CA GLU A 10 -10.36 14.30 -5.44
C GLU A 10 -9.95 12.85 -5.15
N PHE A 11 -9.07 12.65 -4.17
CA PHE A 11 -8.63 11.33 -3.73
C PHE A 11 -8.92 11.17 -2.24
N TYR A 12 -9.79 10.22 -1.93
CA TYR A 12 -10.10 9.80 -0.58
C TYR A 12 -9.94 8.29 -0.47
N LEU A 13 -9.33 7.83 0.62
CA LEU A 13 -9.31 6.41 0.95
C LEU A 13 -9.43 6.24 2.45
N ARG A 14 -10.43 5.47 2.89
CA ARG A 14 -10.57 5.06 4.29
C ARG A 14 -10.65 3.55 4.37
N TYR A 15 -9.89 2.99 5.30
CA TYR A 15 -10.00 1.57 5.62
C TYR A 15 -10.20 1.41 7.12
N TYR A 16 -11.15 0.56 7.46
CA TYR A 16 -11.48 0.19 8.82
C TYR A 16 -11.44 -1.33 8.96
N VAL A 17 -10.89 -1.82 10.07
CA VAL A 17 -11.10 -3.20 10.52
C VAL A 17 -11.28 -3.22 12.02
N GLY A 18 -12.31 -3.91 12.48
CA GLY A 18 -12.56 -3.99 13.90
C GLY A 18 -13.51 -5.09 14.29
N HIS A 19 -13.56 -5.38 15.58
CA HIS A 19 -14.50 -6.32 16.15
C HIS A 19 -14.84 -5.90 17.58
N ARG A 20 -16.04 -6.25 18.03
CA ARG A 20 -16.47 -6.04 19.42
C ARG A 20 -16.48 -7.38 20.13
N GLY A 21 -15.45 -7.60 20.95
CA GLY A 21 -15.28 -8.81 21.75
C GLY A 21 -15.66 -8.60 23.21
N LYS A 22 -15.41 -9.64 24.02
CA LYS A 22 -15.58 -9.60 25.49
C LYS A 22 -14.75 -8.50 26.15
N PHE A 23 -13.63 -8.14 25.52
CA PHE A 23 -12.68 -7.15 26.01
C PHE A 23 -12.92 -5.76 25.40
N GLY A 24 -14.12 -5.49 24.88
CA GLY A 24 -14.48 -4.20 24.31
C GLY A 24 -14.25 -4.12 22.80
N HIS A 25 -14.01 -2.91 22.31
CA HIS A 25 -13.93 -2.62 20.88
C HIS A 25 -12.48 -2.47 20.45
N GLU A 26 -11.99 -3.43 19.67
CA GLU A 26 -10.68 -3.36 19.04
C GLU A 26 -10.82 -3.02 17.57
N PHE A 27 -10.03 -2.05 17.10
CA PHE A 27 -10.04 -1.63 15.72
C PHE A 27 -8.71 -1.02 15.27
N LEU A 28 -8.51 -1.06 13.96
CA LEU A 28 -7.49 -0.35 13.22
C LEU A 28 -8.19 0.44 12.12
N GLU A 29 -7.90 1.73 12.02
CA GLU A 29 -8.45 2.60 10.99
C GLU A 29 -7.34 3.51 10.44
N PHE A 30 -7.38 3.75 9.13
CA PHE A 30 -6.59 4.82 8.54
C PHE A 30 -7.35 5.50 7.41
N GLU A 31 -7.05 6.78 7.22
CA GLU A 31 -7.72 7.66 6.28
C GLU A 31 -6.68 8.50 5.54
N PHE A 32 -6.69 8.44 4.21
CA PHE A 32 -5.99 9.36 3.31
C PHE A 32 -6.99 10.40 2.84
N ARG A 33 -6.80 11.64 3.29
CA ARG A 33 -7.68 12.75 2.97
C ARG A 33 -7.24 13.47 1.68
N PRO A 34 -8.16 14.17 1.00
CA PRO A 34 -7.83 14.95 -0.21
C PRO A 34 -6.82 16.07 0.05
N ASP A 35 -6.74 16.59 1.28
CA ASP A 35 -5.75 17.59 1.71
C ASP A 35 -4.33 17.01 1.91
N GLY A 36 -4.13 15.73 1.59
CA GLY A 36 -2.87 15.02 1.75
C GLY A 36 -2.59 14.55 3.18
N LYS A 37 -3.56 14.71 4.10
CA LYS A 37 -3.41 14.26 5.49
C LYS A 37 -3.73 12.76 5.62
N LEU A 38 -2.76 12.01 6.13
CA LEU A 38 -2.95 10.64 6.63
C LEU A 38 -3.35 10.70 8.10
N ARG A 39 -4.47 10.08 8.45
CA ARG A 39 -4.84 9.77 9.84
C ARG A 39 -4.74 8.27 10.08
N TYR A 40 -4.21 7.90 11.23
CA TYR A 40 -4.08 6.51 11.66
C TYR A 40 -4.55 6.38 13.10
N ALA A 41 -5.44 5.44 13.34
CA ALA A 41 -5.96 5.09 14.66
C ALA A 41 -5.85 3.58 14.89
N ASN A 42 -5.30 3.18 16.03
CA ASN A 42 -5.24 1.78 16.43
C ASN A 42 -5.63 1.67 17.90
N ASN A 43 -6.65 0.86 18.17
CA ASN A 43 -7.13 0.53 19.50
C ASN A 43 -7.15 -0.99 19.65
N SER A 44 -6.23 -1.55 20.43
CA SER A 44 -6.11 -3.00 20.63
C SER A 44 -6.52 -3.47 22.02
N ASN A 45 -6.87 -2.56 22.94
CA ASN A 45 -7.21 -2.82 24.36
C ASN A 45 -6.37 -3.87 25.13
N TYR A 46 -5.22 -4.26 24.57
CA TYR A 46 -4.31 -5.25 25.11
C TYR A 46 -3.58 -4.59 26.28
N LYS A 47 -3.67 -5.20 27.46
CA LYS A 47 -3.04 -4.69 28.70
C LYS A 47 -3.43 -3.25 29.08
N ASN A 48 -4.64 -2.80 28.74
CA ASN A 48 -5.11 -1.42 28.97
C ASN A 48 -4.26 -0.35 28.26
N ASP A 49 -3.68 -0.68 27.10
CA ASP A 49 -2.96 0.30 26.29
C ASP A 49 -3.88 1.45 25.85
N THR A 50 -3.30 2.65 25.81
CA THR A 50 -3.99 3.83 25.28
C THR A 50 -4.08 3.76 23.76
N MET A 51 -5.23 4.14 23.21
CA MET A 51 -5.46 4.19 21.77
C MET A 51 -4.41 5.07 21.09
N ILE A 52 -3.75 4.52 20.07
CA ILE A 52 -2.74 5.22 19.30
C ILE A 52 -3.43 6.01 18.20
N ARG A 53 -3.21 7.33 18.17
CA ARG A 53 -3.64 8.22 17.09
C ARG A 53 -2.45 8.96 16.51
N LYS A 54 -2.32 8.98 15.19
CA LYS A 54 -1.25 9.67 14.46
C LYS A 54 -1.83 10.40 13.26
N GLU A 55 -1.27 11.58 13.00
CA GLU A 55 -1.60 12.38 11.83
C GLU A 55 -0.30 12.83 11.14
N VAL A 56 -0.23 12.68 9.82
CA VAL A 56 0.97 13.00 9.03
C VAL A 56 0.53 13.61 7.70
N PHE A 57 1.22 14.63 7.20
CA PHE A 57 1.00 15.13 5.85
C PHE A 57 1.88 14.39 4.84
N LEU A 58 1.27 13.94 3.76
CA LEU A 58 1.93 13.17 2.71
C LEU A 58 2.43 14.07 1.59
N THR A 59 3.59 13.75 1.04
CA THR A 59 4.11 14.44 -0.14
C THR A 59 3.24 14.13 -1.37
N PRO A 60 3.15 15.04 -2.36
CA PRO A 60 2.40 14.80 -3.59
C PRO A 60 2.79 13.50 -4.31
N SER A 61 4.08 13.13 -4.27
CA SER A 61 4.58 11.89 -4.86
C SER A 61 3.95 10.63 -4.25
N VAL A 62 3.75 10.62 -2.93
CA VAL A 62 3.09 9.49 -2.24
C VAL A 62 1.62 9.42 -2.61
N GLN A 63 0.95 10.57 -2.70
CA GLN A 63 -0.46 10.63 -3.09
C GLN A 63 -0.68 10.14 -4.53
N LYS A 64 0.18 10.57 -5.46
CA LYS A 64 0.19 10.10 -6.85
C LYS A 64 0.36 8.58 -6.95
N GLU A 65 1.27 8.03 -6.14
CA GLU A 65 1.50 6.59 -6.12
C GLU A 65 0.31 5.82 -5.53
N CYS A 66 -0.36 6.37 -4.51
CA CYS A 66 -1.59 5.78 -3.98
C CYS A 66 -2.68 5.73 -5.05
N ARG A 67 -2.85 6.79 -5.86
CA ARG A 67 -3.81 6.79 -6.98
C ARG A 67 -3.45 5.74 -8.05
N ARG A 68 -2.17 5.63 -8.41
CA ARG A 68 -1.68 4.62 -9.36
C ARG A 68 -2.04 3.20 -8.93
N ILE A 69 -1.82 2.88 -7.65
CA ILE A 69 -2.07 1.54 -7.10
C ILE A 69 -3.55 1.18 -7.09
N ILE A 70 -4.45 2.12 -6.75
CA ILE A 70 -5.90 1.88 -6.86
C ILE A 70 -6.28 1.59 -8.31
N THR A 71 -5.78 2.39 -9.26
CA THR A 71 -6.07 2.20 -10.69
C THR A 71 -5.60 0.84 -11.18
N GLU A 72 -4.36 0.46 -10.87
CA GLU A 72 -3.77 -0.83 -11.28
C GLU A 72 -4.38 -2.03 -10.58
N SER A 73 -4.99 -1.84 -9.41
CA SER A 73 -5.70 -2.92 -8.72
C SER A 73 -7.03 -3.27 -9.34
N GLU A 74 -7.58 -2.40 -10.18
CA GLU A 74 -8.93 -2.55 -10.74
C GLU A 74 -10.03 -2.66 -9.68
N ILE A 75 -9.73 -2.37 -8.41
CA ILE A 75 -10.67 -2.46 -7.27
C ILE A 75 -11.94 -1.63 -7.47
N MET A 76 -11.87 -0.55 -8.26
CA MET A 76 -13.00 0.32 -8.59
C MET A 76 -14.06 -0.39 -9.45
N LYS A 77 -13.72 -1.53 -10.06
CA LYS A 77 -14.61 -2.35 -10.91
C LYS A 77 -15.27 -3.50 -10.14
N GLU A 78 -14.86 -3.74 -8.90
CA GLU A 78 -15.34 -4.84 -8.06
C GLU A 78 -16.63 -4.49 -7.31
N ASP A 79 -17.32 -5.52 -6.82
CA ASP A 79 -18.61 -5.41 -6.12
C ASP A 79 -18.64 -6.37 -4.92
N ASP A 80 -19.10 -5.89 -3.76
CA ASP A 80 -19.15 -6.65 -2.51
C ASP A 80 -20.45 -7.44 -2.30
N ASN A 81 -21.39 -7.42 -3.24
CA ASN A 81 -22.67 -8.14 -3.16
C ASN A 81 -22.56 -9.63 -2.83
N ASN A 82 -21.48 -10.29 -3.25
CA ASN A 82 -21.23 -11.72 -3.00
C ASN A 82 -20.18 -11.96 -1.90
N TRP A 83 -19.72 -10.91 -1.21
CA TRP A 83 -18.69 -11.03 -0.19
C TRP A 83 -19.31 -11.45 1.16
N PRO A 84 -18.56 -12.14 2.02
CA PRO A 84 -19.07 -12.56 3.32
C PRO A 84 -19.52 -11.38 4.18
N GLU A 85 -20.74 -11.44 4.71
CA GLU A 85 -21.27 -10.39 5.58
C GLU A 85 -20.52 -10.29 6.92
N PRO A 86 -20.40 -9.08 7.50
CA PRO A 86 -19.79 -8.88 8.81
C PRO A 86 -20.40 -9.75 9.91
N ASN A 87 -19.55 -10.34 10.74
CA ASN A 87 -19.97 -11.25 11.81
C ASN A 87 -19.25 -10.94 13.14
N ARG A 88 -19.40 -11.84 14.13
CA ARG A 88 -18.78 -11.69 15.47
C ARG A 88 -17.25 -11.67 15.45
N VAL A 89 -16.62 -12.28 14.44
CA VAL A 89 -15.15 -12.30 14.27
C VAL A 89 -14.62 -10.92 13.90
N GLY A 90 -15.42 -10.14 13.17
CA GLY A 90 -15.15 -8.74 12.88
C GLY A 90 -15.74 -8.27 11.56
N ARG A 91 -15.50 -6.99 11.29
CA ARG A 91 -15.90 -6.24 10.10
C ARG A 91 -14.68 -5.58 9.48
N GLN A 92 -14.66 -5.53 8.15
CA GLN A 92 -13.78 -4.70 7.35
C GLN A 92 -14.63 -3.74 6.50
N GLU A 93 -14.17 -2.51 6.37
CA GLU A 93 -14.77 -1.51 5.49
C GLU A 93 -13.65 -0.86 4.67
N LEU A 94 -13.88 -0.65 3.38
CA LEU A 94 -12.99 0.10 2.50
C LEU A 94 -13.85 1.09 1.71
N GLU A 95 -13.49 2.36 1.76
CA GLU A 95 -14.17 3.42 1.06
C GLU A 95 -13.14 4.21 0.25
N ILE A 96 -13.41 4.38 -1.04
CA ILE A 96 -12.50 5.08 -1.96
C ILE A 96 -13.30 6.05 -2.81
N VAL A 97 -12.86 7.30 -2.87
CA VAL A 97 -13.31 8.30 -3.84
C VAL A 97 -12.13 8.63 -4.75
N MET A 98 -12.35 8.55 -6.06
CA MET A 98 -11.36 8.93 -7.06
C MET A 98 -12.04 9.68 -8.19
N GLY A 99 -11.83 11.00 -8.24
CA GLY A 99 -12.51 11.86 -9.21
C GLY A 99 -14.02 11.81 -9.00
N ASN A 100 -14.74 11.26 -9.98
CA ASN A 100 -16.21 11.15 -9.95
C ASN A 100 -16.70 9.74 -9.55
N GLU A 101 -15.79 8.80 -9.30
CA GLU A 101 -16.13 7.44 -8.90
C GLU A 101 -16.02 7.29 -7.38
N HIS A 102 -16.98 6.55 -6.80
CA HIS A 102 -17.04 6.24 -5.38
C HIS A 102 -17.42 4.78 -5.19
N ILE A 103 -16.63 4.07 -4.40
CA ILE A 103 -16.90 2.70 -3.97
C ILE A 103 -16.86 2.62 -2.45
N SER A 104 -17.69 1.75 -1.88
CA SER A 104 -17.74 1.49 -0.46
C SER A 104 -18.07 0.02 -0.23
N PHE A 105 -17.08 -0.73 0.25
CA PHE A 105 -17.21 -2.14 0.52
C PHE A 105 -17.35 -2.41 2.02
N THR A 106 -18.16 -3.40 2.36
CA THR A 106 -18.30 -3.94 3.70
C THR A 106 -18.22 -5.46 3.66
N THR A 107 -17.27 -6.05 4.41
CA THR A 107 -17.15 -7.51 4.50
C THR A 107 -16.75 -7.99 5.89
N SER A 108 -16.86 -9.29 6.14
CA SER A 108 -16.31 -9.96 7.31
C SER A 108 -14.79 -9.84 7.35
N LYS A 109 -14.21 -9.92 8.55
CA LYS A 109 -12.76 -10.01 8.72
C LYS A 109 -12.19 -11.25 8.02
N ILE A 110 -11.35 -11.03 7.01
CA ILE A 110 -10.62 -12.07 6.28
C ILE A 110 -9.32 -12.40 7.02
N GLY A 111 -9.09 -13.68 7.35
CA GLY A 111 -7.90 -14.13 8.07
C GLY A 111 -6.76 -14.54 7.14
N SER A 112 -7.09 -15.23 6.05
CA SER A 112 -6.13 -15.88 5.17
C SER A 112 -6.61 -15.95 3.72
N LEU A 113 -5.70 -16.34 2.81
CA LEU A 113 -6.07 -16.65 1.42
C LEU A 113 -6.99 -17.87 1.28
N VAL A 114 -7.04 -18.75 2.30
CA VAL A 114 -7.97 -19.88 2.30
C VAL A 114 -9.41 -19.38 2.38
N ASP A 115 -9.65 -18.36 3.22
CA ASP A 115 -10.98 -17.73 3.36
C ASP A 115 -11.42 -17.02 2.07
N VAL A 116 -10.46 -16.48 1.31
CA VAL A 116 -10.71 -15.89 -0.02
C VAL A 116 -11.11 -16.97 -1.01
N HIS A 117 -10.38 -18.08 -1.05
CA HIS A 117 -10.61 -19.15 -2.02
C HIS A 117 -11.94 -19.90 -1.80
N SER A 118 -12.45 -19.92 -0.58
CA SER A 118 -13.73 -20.55 -0.23
C SER A 118 -14.94 -19.62 -0.36
N SER A 119 -14.73 -18.36 -0.74
CA SER A 119 -15.79 -17.36 -0.91
C SER A 119 -16.56 -17.53 -2.22
N GLN A 120 -17.69 -16.83 -2.35
CA GLN A 120 -18.48 -16.84 -3.59
C GLN A 120 -17.88 -15.97 -4.70
N ASP A 121 -16.97 -15.05 -4.35
CA ASP A 121 -16.23 -14.21 -5.28
C ASP A 121 -14.72 -14.19 -4.92
N PRO A 122 -13.98 -15.25 -5.28
CA PRO A 122 -12.57 -15.39 -4.92
C PRO A 122 -11.64 -14.45 -5.68
N GLU A 123 -12.06 -13.86 -6.80
CA GLU A 123 -11.22 -12.94 -7.59
C GLU A 123 -11.32 -11.52 -7.03
N GLY A 124 -12.54 -10.98 -6.83
CA GLY A 124 -12.73 -9.65 -6.24
C GLY A 124 -12.18 -9.57 -4.82
N LEU A 125 -12.46 -10.58 -3.98
CA LEU A 125 -11.91 -10.64 -2.61
C LEU A 125 -10.39 -10.78 -2.57
N ARG A 126 -9.77 -11.37 -3.61
CA ARG A 126 -8.31 -11.45 -3.70
C ARG A 126 -7.71 -10.09 -3.98
N ILE A 127 -8.30 -9.33 -4.90
CA ILE A 127 -7.89 -7.94 -5.19
C ILE A 127 -8.01 -7.11 -3.91
N PHE A 128 -9.17 -7.14 -3.25
CA PHE A 128 -9.42 -6.48 -1.98
C PHE A 128 -8.39 -6.87 -0.92
N TYR A 129 -8.13 -8.17 -0.74
CA TYR A 129 -7.19 -8.68 0.25
C TYR A 129 -5.78 -8.12 0.04
N TYR A 130 -5.24 -8.17 -1.18
CA TYR A 130 -3.89 -7.67 -1.45
C TYR A 130 -3.81 -6.16 -1.33
N LEU A 131 -4.82 -5.44 -1.81
CA LEU A 131 -4.88 -3.99 -1.72
C LEU A 131 -4.87 -3.52 -0.26
N VAL A 132 -5.75 -4.08 0.56
CA VAL A 132 -5.82 -3.78 2.00
C VAL A 132 -4.49 -4.09 2.69
N GLN A 133 -3.85 -5.22 2.37
CA GLN A 133 -2.56 -5.58 2.94
C GLN A 133 -1.46 -4.57 2.57
N PHE A 134 -1.48 -4.06 1.35
CA PHE A 134 -0.58 -3.01 0.92
C PHE A 134 -0.81 -1.71 1.73
N TYR A 135 -2.03 -1.17 1.73
CA TYR A 135 -2.31 0.10 2.41
C TYR A 135 -2.15 0.03 3.93
N ARG A 136 -2.47 -1.11 4.55
CA ARG A 136 -2.20 -1.32 6.00
C ARG A 136 -0.70 -1.24 6.31
N LYS A 137 0.14 -1.84 5.47
CA LYS A 137 1.60 -1.77 5.66
C LYS A 137 2.10 -0.35 5.41
N LEU A 138 1.64 0.29 4.33
CA LEU A 138 2.00 1.65 3.97
C LEU A 138 1.60 2.65 5.06
N SER A 139 0.34 2.65 5.51
CA SER A 139 -0.16 3.57 6.54
C SER A 139 0.57 3.39 7.87
N LYS A 140 0.86 2.13 8.24
CA LYS A 140 1.67 1.82 9.42
C LYS A 140 3.08 2.40 9.32
N VAL A 141 3.78 2.20 8.20
CA VAL A 141 5.13 2.75 7.98
C VAL A 141 5.10 4.28 7.99
N LEU A 142 4.18 4.92 7.26
CA LEU A 142 4.07 6.38 7.21
C LEU A 142 3.73 6.98 8.58
N SER A 143 2.84 6.35 9.34
CA SER A 143 2.49 6.79 10.70
C SER A 143 3.67 6.71 11.68
N MET A 144 4.58 5.73 11.50
CA MET A 144 5.80 5.62 12.30
C MET A 144 6.86 6.62 11.86
N LEU A 145 7.05 6.83 10.55
CA LEU A 145 8.01 7.80 10.03
C LEU A 145 7.64 9.24 10.39
N GLY A 146 6.36 9.56 10.51
CA GLY A 146 5.91 10.84 11.06
C GLY A 146 6.36 11.11 12.51
N LEU A 147 6.77 10.07 13.26
CA LEU A 147 7.40 10.22 14.59
C LEU A 147 8.86 10.68 14.49
N MET A 148 9.52 10.39 13.36
CA MET A 148 10.87 10.86 13.07
C MET A 148 10.85 12.31 12.56
N ASN A 149 10.00 13.17 13.13
CA ASN A 149 10.00 14.61 12.87
C ASN A 149 11.40 15.17 13.16
N ILE A 150 12.25 15.18 12.14
CA ILE A 150 12.95 16.38 11.71
C ILE A 150 13.81 17.01 12.83
N SER A 151 14.60 16.20 13.54
CA SER A 151 15.93 16.63 14.03
C SER A 151 17.00 16.41 12.94
N TRP A 152 16.61 16.63 11.68
CA TRP A 152 17.48 16.75 10.50
C TRP A 152 17.06 17.96 9.61
N ALA A 153 16.06 18.77 10.01
CA ALA A 153 15.71 20.01 9.28
C ALA A 153 16.86 21.02 9.25
N GLY A 154 17.79 20.97 10.21
CA GLY A 154 18.95 21.85 10.22
C GLY A 154 19.93 21.62 9.06
N MET A 155 19.88 20.44 8.41
CA MET A 155 20.82 20.09 7.35
C MET A 155 20.25 20.26 5.94
N LEU A 156 18.91 20.38 5.79
CA LEU A 156 18.26 20.39 4.47
C LEU A 156 17.89 21.79 3.94
N VAL A 157 18.01 22.86 4.73
CA VAL A 157 17.52 24.21 4.36
C VAL A 157 18.64 25.19 3.98
N ARG A 158 19.92 24.81 4.01
CA ARG A 158 21.03 25.76 3.76
C ARG A 158 21.81 25.65 2.45
N GLU A 159 21.56 24.70 1.57
CA GLU A 159 22.31 24.61 0.30
C GLU A 159 21.42 24.28 -0.91
N ILE A 160 20.46 25.16 -1.22
CA ILE A 160 19.91 25.26 -2.59
C ILE A 160 20.04 26.70 -3.09
N SER A 161 21.21 27.28 -2.88
CA SER A 161 21.68 28.46 -3.62
C SER A 161 23.18 28.37 -3.82
N CYS A 162 23.60 27.53 -4.78
CA CYS A 162 24.76 27.80 -5.64
C CYS A 162 24.93 26.71 -6.71
N THR A 163 25.57 27.14 -7.78
CA THR A 163 25.70 26.60 -9.14
C THR A 163 26.57 25.32 -9.26
N PRO A 164 26.63 24.69 -10.45
CA PRO A 164 27.02 23.29 -10.59
C PRO A 164 28.53 23.13 -10.72
N HIS A 165 29.13 22.32 -9.84
CA HIS A 165 30.33 21.54 -10.18
C HIS A 165 30.58 20.43 -9.15
N HIS A 166 30.68 19.20 -9.65
CA HIS A 166 31.51 18.11 -9.09
C HIS A 166 31.31 17.67 -7.62
N ARG A 167 30.37 16.74 -7.42
CA ARG A 167 30.54 15.39 -6.80
C ARG A 167 29.14 14.86 -6.48
N VAL A 168 28.84 13.63 -6.90
CA VAL A 168 27.54 12.98 -6.58
C VAL A 168 27.53 12.64 -5.09
N PRO A 169 26.71 13.28 -4.23
CA PRO A 169 26.78 13.06 -2.79
C PRO A 169 26.01 11.81 -2.37
N GLU A 170 26.43 11.24 -1.25
CA GLU A 170 25.84 10.13 -0.48
C GLU A 170 24.30 10.23 -0.32
N GLU A 171 23.73 11.42 -0.38
CA GLU A 171 22.28 11.69 -0.27
C GLU A 171 21.42 11.15 -1.40
N LYS A 172 21.91 11.13 -2.66
CA LYS A 172 21.17 10.47 -3.74
C LYS A 172 21.00 8.98 -3.43
N LYS A 173 21.93 8.36 -2.70
CA LYS A 173 21.86 6.95 -2.32
C LYS A 173 20.80 6.68 -1.24
N ARG A 174 20.50 7.65 -0.36
CA ARG A 174 19.53 7.49 0.75
C ARG A 174 18.08 7.65 0.29
N ILE A 175 17.80 8.62 -0.56
CA ILE A 175 16.50 8.73 -1.23
C ILE A 175 16.29 7.52 -2.14
N GLN A 176 17.33 7.10 -2.86
CA GLN A 176 17.30 5.89 -3.68
C GLN A 176 17.23 4.60 -2.85
N LEU A 177 17.64 4.61 -1.56
CA LEU A 177 17.44 3.54 -0.58
C LEU A 177 16.01 3.51 -0.05
N LEU A 178 15.39 4.67 0.20
CA LEU A 178 13.97 4.79 0.54
C LEU A 178 13.08 4.35 -0.63
N PHE A 179 13.41 4.79 -1.86
CA PHE A 179 12.82 4.27 -3.08
C PHE A 179 13.17 2.80 -3.30
N LYS A 180 14.36 2.30 -2.92
CA LYS A 180 14.66 0.86 -2.96
C LYS A 180 13.89 0.08 -1.91
N VAL A 181 13.67 0.59 -0.71
CA VAL A 181 12.93 -0.08 0.37
C VAL A 181 11.44 -0.05 0.05
N LEU A 182 10.92 1.07 -0.45
CA LEU A 182 9.57 1.14 -1.02
C LEU A 182 9.46 0.20 -2.23
N LYS A 183 10.42 0.22 -3.16
CA LYS A 183 10.47 -0.68 -4.32
C LYS A 183 10.73 -2.14 -3.95
N TYR A 184 11.37 -2.47 -2.84
CA TYR A 184 11.58 -3.85 -2.37
C TYR A 184 10.35 -4.33 -1.59
N CYS A 185 9.73 -3.48 -0.79
CA CYS A 185 8.41 -3.72 -0.21
C CYS A 185 7.32 -3.85 -1.29
N MET A 186 7.45 -3.14 -2.41
CA MET A 186 6.56 -3.24 -3.58
C MET A 186 6.91 -4.47 -4.46
N CYS A 187 8.15 -4.67 -4.86
CA CYS A 187 8.56 -5.79 -5.72
C CYS A 187 8.54 -7.17 -5.03
N CYS A 188 8.58 -7.26 -3.69
CA CYS A 188 8.46 -8.53 -2.98
C CYS A 188 7.02 -8.89 -2.59
N PHE A 189 6.04 -8.00 -2.79
CA PHE A 189 4.65 -8.22 -2.32
C PHE A 189 3.56 -7.72 -3.26
N ILE A 190 3.89 -7.15 -4.42
CA ILE A 190 2.96 -7.04 -5.54
C ILE A 190 2.85 -8.45 -6.16
N PRO A 191 1.73 -9.18 -6.01
CA PRO A 191 1.55 -10.45 -6.71
C PRO A 191 1.61 -10.22 -8.23
N PRO A 192 1.99 -11.22 -9.04
CA PRO A 192 2.18 -11.10 -10.49
C PRO A 192 0.97 -10.55 -11.29
N ILE A 193 -0.17 -10.37 -10.63
CA ILE A 193 -1.43 -9.86 -11.16
C ILE A 193 -1.31 -8.39 -11.62
N PHE A 194 -0.45 -7.59 -10.99
CA PHE A 194 -0.32 -6.14 -11.26
C PHE A 194 0.75 -5.77 -12.31
N HIS A 195 1.22 -6.74 -13.11
CA HIS A 195 2.21 -6.48 -14.14
C HIS A 195 1.61 -6.77 -15.53
N PRO A 196 1.23 -5.75 -16.33
CA PRO A 196 1.14 -5.94 -17.76
C PRO A 196 2.57 -5.79 -18.33
N THR A 197 3.01 -6.79 -19.10
CA THR A 197 4.24 -6.79 -19.92
C THR A 197 5.57 -7.21 -19.24
N VAL A 198 5.71 -8.49 -18.88
CA VAL A 198 7.02 -9.19 -18.91
C VAL A 198 6.82 -10.59 -19.50
N SER A 199 6.44 -10.67 -20.77
CA SER A 199 6.33 -11.95 -21.50
C SER A 199 7.47 -12.21 -22.50
N ASN A 200 8.56 -11.44 -22.50
CA ASN A 200 9.62 -11.59 -23.53
C ASN A 200 11.08 -11.64 -23.04
N ILE A 201 11.34 -11.96 -21.76
CA ILE A 201 12.73 -12.12 -21.26
C ILE A 201 13.03 -13.56 -20.74
N LEU A 202 12.03 -14.46 -20.68
CA LEU A 202 12.20 -15.82 -20.16
C LEU A 202 11.89 -16.93 -21.19
N SER A 203 12.36 -16.77 -22.43
CA SER A 203 12.24 -17.84 -23.44
C SER A 203 13.54 -18.12 -24.18
N LYS A 204 14.62 -18.47 -23.47
CA LYS A 204 15.70 -19.34 -24.02
C LYS A 204 16.38 -20.17 -22.92
N PRO A 205 16.20 -21.50 -22.90
CA PRO A 205 17.14 -22.40 -22.24
C PRO A 205 18.20 -22.83 -23.27
N THR A 206 19.46 -22.46 -23.05
CA THR A 206 20.58 -23.17 -23.68
C THR A 206 21.26 -24.00 -22.60
N MET A 207 20.87 -25.27 -22.50
CA MET A 207 21.56 -26.26 -21.69
C MET A 207 22.93 -26.54 -22.30
N ALA A 208 24.01 -26.26 -21.57
CA ALA A 208 25.33 -26.77 -21.87
C ALA A 208 25.39 -28.25 -21.44
N ALA A 209 25.57 -29.14 -22.40
CA ALA A 209 25.79 -30.56 -22.18
C ALA A 209 27.15 -30.80 -21.52
N ILE A 210 27.17 -31.45 -20.36
CA ILE A 210 28.39 -32.04 -19.79
C ILE A 210 28.48 -33.47 -20.32
N GLY A 211 29.45 -33.70 -21.19
CA GLY A 211 29.74 -35.00 -21.80
C GLY A 211 30.32 -36.00 -20.80
N THR A 212 29.79 -37.21 -20.84
CA THR A 212 30.36 -38.41 -20.23
C THR A 212 31.50 -38.94 -21.09
N THR A 213 32.75 -38.92 -20.59
CA THR A 213 33.85 -39.67 -21.19
C THR A 213 33.90 -41.09 -20.61
N LYS A 214 33.70 -42.09 -21.48
CA LYS A 214 34.03 -43.49 -21.24
C LYS A 214 35.55 -43.64 -21.19
N GLY A 215 36.06 -44.36 -20.19
CA GLY A 215 37.42 -44.89 -20.13
C GLY A 215 37.35 -46.42 -20.10
N THR A 216 38.09 -47.02 -21.04
CA THR A 216 38.44 -48.43 -21.20
C THR A 216 38.92 -49.13 -19.94
#